data_AF-K2BFH9-F1
#
_entry.id   AF-K2BFH9-F1
#
_cell.length_a   1.000
_cell.length_b   1.000
_cell.length_c   1.000
_cell.angle_alpha   90.00
_cell.angle_beta   90.00
_cell.angle_gamma   90.00
#
_symmetry.space_group_name_H-M   'P 1'
#
loop_
_entity.id
_entity.type
_entity.pdbx_description
1 polymer ?
#
loop_
_entity_poly.entity_id
_entity_poly.type
_entity_poly.pdbx_seq_one_letter_code
_entity_poly.pdbx_strand_id
1 'polypeptide(L)'
;MNINNEHSTLTPRESFLMGLLNRIIKEYKTLIDLTRRHKPFKIVELIELSNIPGETKFAIQLTNKNSVFILSAAEIINNKYNLNDFNAFHAEMIRQASMGNLANYLNLSDKESVFHVTSKKYDREKQQHVFTIASKDQVELVRTAAEIAKDKQLLAGMSFRDIYDIGYTQGSESIVKEKTALMLAKQEK
;
A
#
# COMPACT_ATOMS: atom_id res chain seq x y z
N MET A 1 -41.99 -0.58 23.95
CA MET A 1 -40.67 0.05 23.75
C MET A 1 -39.86 -0.88 22.89
N ASN A 2 -39.73 -0.59 21.59
CA ASN A 2 -38.91 -1.38 20.67
C ASN A 2 -37.47 -0.83 20.72
N ILE A 3 -36.54 -1.70 21.11
CA ILE A 3 -35.10 -1.45 21.00
C ILE A 3 -34.74 -1.85 19.57
N ASN A 4 -34.53 -0.85 18.71
CA ASN A 4 -34.01 -1.08 17.37
C ASN A 4 -32.56 -1.58 17.49
N ASN A 5 -32.36 -2.83 17.11
CA ASN A 5 -31.05 -3.35 16.69
C ASN A 5 -30.62 -2.55 15.47
N GLU A 6 -29.71 -1.59 15.64
CA GLU A 6 -28.94 -1.02 14.53
C GLU A 6 -27.98 -2.09 14.02
N HIS A 7 -28.47 -2.92 13.10
CA HIS A 7 -27.60 -3.63 12.18
C HIS A 7 -26.86 -2.58 11.35
N SER A 8 -25.61 -2.32 11.71
CA SER A 8 -24.62 -1.65 10.84
C SER A 8 -24.44 -2.50 9.58
N THR A 9 -25.30 -2.30 8.58
CA THR A 9 -25.18 -2.88 7.25
C THR A 9 -24.10 -2.10 6.49
N LEU A 10 -22.86 -2.60 6.56
CA LEU A 10 -21.78 -2.12 5.71
C LEU A 10 -22.27 -2.12 4.26
N THR A 11 -22.15 -0.97 3.58
CA THR A 11 -22.44 -0.91 2.15
C THR A 11 -21.55 -1.93 1.40
N PRO A 12 -21.94 -2.39 0.20
CA PRO A 12 -21.13 -3.33 -0.58
C PRO A 12 -19.68 -2.84 -0.77
N ARG A 13 -19.50 -1.52 -0.90
CA ARG A 13 -18.18 -0.88 -1.00
C ARG A 13 -17.42 -0.92 0.32
N GLU A 14 -18.05 -0.62 1.45
CA GLU A 14 -17.40 -0.70 2.76
C GLU A 14 -17.05 -2.14 3.14
N SER A 15 -17.90 -3.10 2.82
CA SER A 15 -17.60 -4.53 2.97
C SER A 15 -16.42 -4.95 2.08
N PHE A 16 -16.36 -4.46 0.83
CA PHE A 16 -15.25 -4.69 -0.07
C PHE A 16 -13.95 -4.03 0.42
N LEU A 17 -14.00 -2.77 0.87
CA LEU A 17 -12.83 -2.04 1.38
C LEU A 17 -12.32 -2.63 2.69
N MET A 18 -13.21 -3.00 3.62
CA MET A 18 -12.82 -3.71 4.84
C MET A 18 -12.28 -5.11 4.52
N GLY A 19 -12.86 -5.78 3.52
CA GLY A 19 -12.34 -7.03 2.97
C GLY A 19 -10.93 -6.86 2.37
N LEU A 20 -10.71 -5.80 1.59
CA LEU A 20 -9.43 -5.47 0.96
C LEU A 20 -8.39 -5.06 2.00
N LEU A 21 -8.75 -4.23 2.97
CA LEU A 21 -7.86 -3.76 4.04
C LEU A 21 -7.49 -4.92 4.97
N ASN A 22 -8.47 -5.75 5.38
CA ASN A 22 -8.20 -6.97 6.13
C ASN A 22 -7.39 -7.97 5.31
N ARG A 23 -7.62 -8.04 3.99
CA ARG A 23 -6.84 -8.89 3.09
C ARG A 23 -5.43 -8.37 2.91
N ILE A 24 -5.18 -7.07 2.82
CA ILE A 24 -3.84 -6.46 2.78
C ILE A 24 -3.13 -6.69 4.11
N ILE A 25 -3.80 -6.45 5.25
CA ILE A 25 -3.24 -6.69 6.59
C ILE A 25 -2.94 -8.18 6.79
N LYS A 26 -3.87 -9.05 6.38
CA LYS A 26 -3.70 -10.51 6.44
C LYS A 26 -2.60 -10.94 5.49
N GLU A 27 -2.60 -10.51 4.24
CA GLU A 27 -1.56 -10.80 3.25
C GLU A 27 -0.21 -10.23 3.69
N TYR A 28 -0.14 -9.15 4.46
CA TYR A 28 1.10 -8.60 5.01
C TYR A 28 1.62 -9.42 6.20
N LYS A 29 0.73 -9.84 7.11
CA LYS A 29 1.04 -10.81 8.19
C LYS A 29 1.44 -12.17 7.60
N THR A 30 0.70 -12.66 6.62
CA THR A 30 1.00 -13.87 5.84
C THR A 30 2.25 -13.65 4.98
N LEU A 31 2.54 -12.44 4.49
CA LEU A 31 3.79 -12.12 3.79
C LEU A 31 4.96 -12.21 4.76
N ILE A 32 4.84 -11.90 6.04
CA ILE A 32 5.93 -12.16 7.01
C ILE A 32 6.13 -13.66 7.23
N ASP A 33 5.05 -14.42 7.38
CA ASP A 33 5.12 -15.87 7.52
C ASP A 33 5.64 -16.54 6.23
N LEU A 34 5.30 -15.99 5.06
CA LEU A 34 5.72 -16.43 3.73
C LEU A 34 7.07 -15.85 3.30
N THR A 35 7.52 -14.68 3.74
CA THR A 35 8.82 -14.06 3.33
C THR A 35 9.98 -14.54 4.18
N ARG A 36 9.72 -15.36 5.20
CA ARG A 36 10.69 -16.37 5.60
C ARG A 36 10.96 -17.40 4.48
N ARG A 37 10.12 -17.53 3.43
CA ARG A 37 10.25 -18.59 2.41
C ARG A 37 9.94 -18.32 0.91
N HIS A 38 9.17 -17.32 0.41
CA HIS A 38 8.54 -17.47 -0.93
C HIS A 38 8.31 -16.26 -1.90
N LYS A 39 8.55 -14.97 -1.58
CA LYS A 39 8.39 -13.85 -2.57
C LYS A 39 9.54 -12.82 -2.50
N PRO A 40 10.58 -12.93 -3.35
CA PRO A 40 11.81 -12.16 -3.21
C PRO A 40 11.75 -10.72 -3.73
N PHE A 41 10.76 -10.34 -4.54
CA PHE A 41 10.71 -9.03 -5.18
C PHE A 41 9.52 -8.18 -4.76
N LYS A 42 9.76 -6.87 -4.69
CA LYS A 42 8.78 -5.88 -4.27
C LYS A 42 8.96 -4.58 -5.04
N ILE A 43 7.89 -4.10 -5.66
CA ILE A 43 7.85 -2.75 -6.23
C ILE A 43 7.74 -1.76 -5.06
N VAL A 44 8.71 -0.87 -4.93
CA VAL A 44 8.75 0.16 -3.89
C VAL A 44 8.42 1.55 -4.42
N GLU A 45 8.56 1.75 -5.73
CA GLU A 45 8.27 3.03 -6.37
C GLU A 45 7.92 2.82 -7.85
N LEU A 46 7.06 3.71 -8.37
CA LEU A 46 6.82 3.88 -9.80
C LEU A 46 7.70 5.05 -10.27
N ILE A 47 8.80 4.75 -10.95
CA ILE A 47 9.76 5.76 -11.41
C ILE A 47 9.20 6.54 -12.59
N GLU A 48 8.59 5.84 -13.54
CA GLU A 48 8.07 6.43 -14.77
C GLU A 48 6.80 5.70 -15.20
N LEU A 49 5.73 6.45 -15.42
CA LEU A 49 4.47 5.94 -15.96
C LEU A 49 4.40 6.25 -17.45
N SER A 50 4.36 5.21 -18.29
CA SER A 50 4.20 5.35 -19.74
C SER A 50 2.96 4.58 -20.18
N ASN A 51 2.19 5.16 -21.10
CA ASN A 51 1.09 4.48 -21.78
C ASN A 51 1.60 3.58 -22.92
N ILE A 52 2.89 3.67 -23.25
CA ILE A 52 3.50 2.78 -24.23
C ILE A 52 3.72 1.42 -23.55
N PRO A 53 3.20 0.33 -24.14
CA PRO A 53 3.34 -1.01 -23.59
C PRO A 53 4.78 -1.35 -23.23
N GLY A 54 5.00 -1.70 -21.97
CA GLY A 54 6.31 -2.17 -21.51
C GLY A 54 7.29 -1.09 -21.04
N GLU A 55 7.05 0.20 -21.32
CA GLU A 55 8.01 1.27 -21.01
C GLU A 55 7.94 1.79 -19.57
N THR A 56 6.84 1.54 -18.86
CA THR A 56 6.69 1.93 -17.45
C THR A 56 7.81 1.34 -16.60
N LYS A 57 8.50 2.18 -15.81
CA LYS A 57 9.64 1.78 -14.97
C LYS A 57 9.26 1.72 -13.50
N PHE A 58 9.75 0.67 -12.84
CA PHE A 58 9.56 0.40 -11.42
C PHE A 58 10.90 0.37 -10.70
N ALA A 59 10.94 0.91 -9.48
CA ALA A 59 11.99 0.58 -8.54
C ALA A 59 11.58 -0.68 -7.79
N ILE A 60 12.44 -1.70 -7.86
CA ILE A 60 12.19 -3.02 -7.30
C ILE A 60 13.24 -3.29 -6.24
N GLN A 61 12.78 -3.60 -5.04
CA GLN A 61 13.61 -3.98 -3.91
C GLN A 61 13.60 -5.50 -3.74
N LEU A 62 14.78 -6.06 -3.48
CA LEU A 62 14.88 -7.42 -2.92
C LEU A 62 14.42 -7.39 -1.47
N THR A 63 13.40 -8.19 -1.13
CA THR A 63 12.86 -8.24 0.23
C THR A 63 13.97 -8.49 1.25
N ASN A 64 14.02 -7.69 2.32
CA ASN A 64 15.03 -7.71 3.38
C ASN A 64 16.46 -7.32 2.95
N LYS A 65 16.65 -6.74 1.77
CA LYS A 65 17.92 -6.16 1.33
C LYS A 65 17.77 -4.67 1.02
N ASN A 66 18.84 -3.91 1.20
CA ASN A 66 18.90 -2.49 0.80
C ASN A 66 19.20 -2.31 -0.70
N SER A 67 19.13 -3.39 -1.48
CA SER A 67 19.38 -3.38 -2.91
C SER A 67 18.09 -3.08 -3.67
N VAL A 68 18.13 -2.01 -4.46
CA VAL A 68 17.06 -1.59 -5.36
C VAL A 68 17.60 -1.58 -6.78
N PHE A 69 16.81 -2.05 -7.73
CA PHE A 69 17.10 -2.00 -9.14
C PHE A 69 15.89 -1.44 -9.90
N ILE A 70 16.15 -0.77 -11.02
CA ILE A 70 15.12 -0.15 -11.83
C ILE A 70 14.93 -1.02 -13.07
N LEU A 71 13.70 -1.44 -13.32
CA LEU A 71 13.33 -2.21 -14.50
C LEU A 71 12.03 -1.68 -15.09
N SER A 72 11.96 -1.68 -16.42
CA SER A 72 10.73 -1.50 -17.17
C SER A 72 9.85 -2.75 -17.11
N ALA A 73 8.54 -2.59 -17.32
CA ALA A 73 7.61 -3.72 -17.39
C ALA A 73 8.02 -4.73 -18.48
N ALA A 74 8.53 -4.23 -19.62
CA ALA A 74 9.05 -5.06 -20.70
C ALA A 74 10.26 -5.88 -20.24
N GLU A 75 11.23 -5.27 -19.56
CA GLU A 75 12.40 -6.00 -19.05
C GLU A 75 12.01 -7.08 -18.04
N ILE A 76 11.00 -6.84 -17.19
CA ILE A 76 10.53 -7.83 -16.22
C ILE A 76 9.92 -9.04 -16.95
N ILE A 77 9.05 -8.81 -17.93
CA ILE A 77 8.37 -9.89 -18.67
C ILE A 77 9.33 -10.60 -19.64
N ASN A 78 10.12 -9.86 -20.41
CA ASN A 78 10.98 -10.41 -21.45
C ASN A 78 12.21 -11.13 -20.87
N ASN A 79 12.75 -10.67 -19.74
CA ASN A 79 13.88 -11.35 -19.08
C ASN A 79 13.43 -12.52 -18.18
N LYS A 80 12.18 -13.00 -18.34
CA LYS A 80 11.61 -14.15 -17.63
C LYS A 80 11.69 -14.03 -16.10
N TYR A 81 11.58 -12.83 -15.53
CA TYR A 81 11.31 -12.73 -14.11
C TYR A 81 9.99 -13.47 -13.83
N ASN A 82 10.01 -14.36 -12.83
CA ASN A 82 8.80 -15.05 -12.46
C ASN A 82 7.89 -14.05 -11.76
N LEU A 83 6.75 -13.70 -12.36
CA LEU A 83 5.80 -12.78 -11.72
C LEU A 83 5.27 -13.34 -10.39
N ASN A 84 5.34 -14.65 -10.20
CA ASN A 84 5.05 -15.24 -8.90
C ASN A 84 6.09 -14.89 -7.84
N ASP A 85 7.23 -14.31 -8.18
CA ASP A 85 8.21 -13.83 -7.19
C ASP A 85 7.81 -12.47 -6.58
N PHE A 86 6.83 -11.81 -7.21
CA PHE A 86 6.14 -10.64 -6.69
C PHE A 86 4.86 -11.06 -5.97
N ASN A 87 4.33 -10.19 -5.10
CA ASN A 87 2.96 -10.38 -4.63
C ASN A 87 1.96 -10.22 -5.80
N ALA A 88 0.75 -10.75 -5.63
CA ALA A 88 -0.26 -10.78 -6.70
C ALA A 88 -0.61 -9.38 -7.24
N PHE A 89 -0.60 -8.36 -6.39
CA PHE A 89 -0.87 -6.99 -6.79
C PHE A 89 0.27 -6.41 -7.65
N HIS A 90 1.53 -6.55 -7.22
CA HIS A 90 2.70 -6.11 -7.98
C HIS A 90 2.84 -6.87 -9.31
N ALA A 91 2.57 -8.17 -9.30
CA ALA A 91 2.49 -8.97 -10.51
C ALA A 91 1.43 -8.39 -11.48
N GLU A 92 0.27 -8.00 -10.97
CA GLU A 92 -0.78 -7.39 -11.77
C GLU A 92 -0.40 -5.99 -12.26
N MET A 93 0.23 -5.15 -11.44
CA MET A 93 0.79 -3.86 -11.88
C MET A 93 1.74 -4.03 -13.07
N ILE A 94 2.65 -5.02 -12.99
CA ILE A 94 3.59 -5.31 -14.07
C ILE A 94 2.85 -5.76 -15.34
N ARG A 95 1.84 -6.63 -15.20
CA ARG A 95 1.01 -7.06 -16.36
C ARG A 95 0.31 -5.87 -16.99
N GLN A 96 -0.38 -5.05 -16.22
CA GLN A 96 -1.10 -3.89 -16.73
C GLN A 96 -0.16 -2.88 -17.39
N ALA A 97 1.02 -2.67 -16.81
CA ALA A 97 2.07 -1.83 -17.39
C ALA A 97 2.63 -2.38 -18.70
N SER A 98 2.82 -3.69 -18.80
CA SER A 98 3.26 -4.34 -20.04
C SER A 98 2.25 -4.22 -21.18
N MET A 99 0.99 -3.95 -20.85
CA MET A 99 -0.09 -3.73 -21.81
C MET A 99 -0.34 -2.24 -22.09
N GLY A 100 0.43 -1.31 -21.50
CA GLY A 100 0.19 0.13 -21.60
C GLY A 100 -1.06 0.61 -20.84
N ASN A 101 -1.65 -0.27 -20.04
CA ASN A 101 -2.91 -0.04 -19.34
C ASN A 101 -2.71 0.31 -17.86
N LEU A 102 -1.47 0.46 -17.37
CA LEU A 102 -1.25 0.72 -15.95
C LEU A 102 -1.93 2.03 -15.52
N ALA A 103 -1.84 3.09 -16.32
CA ALA A 103 -2.52 4.36 -16.01
C ALA A 103 -4.03 4.14 -15.87
N ASN A 104 -4.64 3.38 -16.78
CA ASN A 104 -6.07 3.04 -16.71
C ASN A 104 -6.39 2.09 -15.56
N TYR A 105 -5.53 1.12 -15.25
CA TYR A 105 -5.71 0.22 -14.12
C TYR A 105 -5.65 0.97 -12.78
N LEU A 106 -4.74 1.94 -12.68
CA LEU A 106 -4.65 2.85 -11.55
C LEU A 106 -5.85 3.84 -11.53
N ASN A 107 -6.31 4.32 -12.70
CA ASN A 107 -7.40 5.30 -12.85
C ASN A 107 -8.82 4.70 -12.94
N LEU A 108 -8.99 3.39 -13.18
CA LEU A 108 -10.27 2.64 -13.10
C LEU A 108 -10.83 2.62 -11.66
N SER A 109 -10.15 3.30 -10.77
CA SER A 109 -10.33 3.35 -9.34
C SER A 109 -10.59 4.79 -8.84
N ASP A 110 -10.35 5.81 -9.70
CA ASP A 110 -10.56 7.21 -9.35
C ASP A 110 -12.01 7.61 -9.61
N LYS A 111 -12.83 7.43 -8.57
CA LYS A 111 -13.85 8.47 -8.29
C LYS A 111 -13.06 9.75 -8.01
N GLU A 112 -13.55 10.93 -8.41
CA GLU A 112 -12.91 12.20 -8.02
C GLU A 112 -12.55 12.14 -6.54
N SER A 113 -11.25 12.07 -6.24
CA SER A 113 -10.83 11.89 -4.86
C SER A 113 -11.17 13.16 -4.11
N VAL A 114 -11.94 13.00 -3.05
CA VAL A 114 -12.28 14.11 -2.15
C VAL A 114 -11.05 14.49 -1.35
N PHE A 115 -10.16 13.52 -1.10
CA PHE A 115 -8.92 13.66 -0.34
C PHE A 115 -7.73 13.16 -1.14
N HIS A 116 -6.60 13.85 -1.01
CA HIS A 116 -5.33 13.46 -1.63
C HIS A 116 -4.15 13.73 -0.70
N VAL A 117 -3.14 12.87 -0.74
CA VAL A 117 -1.91 13.07 0.02
C VAL A 117 -1.08 14.16 -0.65
N THR A 118 -0.81 15.25 0.07
CA THR A 118 0.03 16.37 -0.41
C THR A 118 1.47 16.25 0.08
N SER A 119 1.69 15.61 1.22
CA SER A 119 3.04 15.41 1.74
C SER A 119 3.14 14.17 2.63
N LYS A 120 4.35 13.60 2.69
CA LYS A 120 4.72 12.52 3.60
C LYS A 120 6.08 12.87 4.20
N LYS A 121 6.15 12.98 5.52
CA LYS A 121 7.39 13.33 6.24
C LYS A 121 7.63 12.35 7.38
N TYR A 122 8.88 11.96 7.57
CA TYR A 122 9.27 11.16 8.72
C TYR A 122 9.46 12.06 9.95
N ASP A 123 8.62 11.88 10.96
CA ASP A 123 8.71 12.51 12.27
C ASP A 123 9.67 11.68 13.14
N ARG A 124 10.81 12.28 13.47
CA ARG A 124 11.87 11.62 14.24
C ARG A 124 11.51 11.44 15.71
N GLU A 125 10.72 12.34 16.29
CA GLU A 125 10.31 12.25 17.69
C GLU A 125 9.34 11.09 17.88
N LYS A 126 8.40 10.93 16.95
CA LYS A 126 7.42 9.84 16.98
C LYS A 126 7.95 8.55 16.36
N GLN A 127 9.07 8.62 15.63
CA GLN A 127 9.61 7.55 14.80
C GLN A 127 8.60 6.98 13.80
N GLN A 128 7.80 7.85 13.19
CA GLN A 128 6.72 7.49 12.29
C GLN A 128 6.59 8.49 11.14
N HIS A 129 6.02 8.07 10.03
CA HIS A 129 5.62 8.95 8.96
C HIS A 129 4.30 9.62 9.29
N VAL A 130 4.28 10.91 9.02
CA VAL A 130 3.12 11.79 9.10
C VAL A 130 2.78 12.22 7.68
N PHE A 131 1.51 12.05 7.34
CA PHE A 131 0.93 12.42 6.06
C PHE A 131 0.17 13.72 6.22
N THR A 132 0.35 14.62 5.25
CA THR A 132 -0.52 15.76 5.04
C THR A 132 -1.51 15.38 3.95
N ILE A 133 -2.80 15.51 4.25
CA ILE A 133 -3.90 15.20 3.34
C ILE A 133 -4.68 16.48 3.13
N ALA A 134 -4.95 16.83 1.88
CA ALA A 134 -5.83 17.96 1.55
C ALA A 134 -7.13 17.46 0.93
N SER A 135 -8.22 18.22 1.13
CA SER A 135 -9.46 18.08 0.38
C SER A 135 -9.63 19.19 -0.65
N LYS A 136 -10.57 19.01 -1.60
CA LYS A 136 -10.98 20.09 -2.53
C LYS A 136 -11.42 21.36 -1.80
N ASP A 137 -11.91 21.24 -0.56
CA ASP A 137 -12.36 22.33 0.30
C ASP A 137 -11.25 22.89 1.23
N GLN A 138 -9.97 22.65 0.90
CA GLN A 138 -8.77 23.17 1.57
C GLN A 138 -8.54 22.72 3.03
N VAL A 139 -9.22 21.66 3.49
CA VAL A 139 -8.95 21.12 4.83
C VAL A 139 -7.65 20.31 4.79
N GLU A 140 -6.61 20.81 5.46
CA GLU A 140 -5.36 20.07 5.66
C GLU A 140 -5.43 19.24 6.95
N LEU A 141 -5.35 17.91 6.80
CA LEU A 141 -5.25 16.96 7.89
C LEU A 141 -3.80 16.46 7.97
N VAL A 142 -3.21 16.55 9.15
CA VAL A 142 -1.87 16.03 9.43
C VAL A 142 -2.03 14.82 10.35
N ARG A 143 -1.82 13.61 9.81
CA ARG A 143 -2.07 12.35 10.54
C ARG A 143 -1.03 11.27 10.21
N THR A 144 -0.80 10.37 11.13
CA THR A 144 0.02 9.17 10.92
C THR A 144 -0.71 8.15 10.05
N ALA A 145 0.04 7.25 9.41
CA ALA A 145 -0.54 6.15 8.65
C ALA A 145 -1.51 5.29 9.48
N ALA A 146 -1.20 5.07 10.76
CA ALA A 146 -2.02 4.28 11.68
C ALA A 146 -3.36 4.96 12.04
N GLU A 147 -3.39 6.29 12.08
CA GLU A 147 -4.61 7.07 12.32
C GLU A 147 -5.49 7.08 11.06
N ILE A 148 -4.88 7.30 9.89
CA ILE A 148 -5.60 7.33 8.60
C ILE A 148 -6.19 5.97 8.28
N ALA A 149 -5.46 4.88 8.52
CA ALA A 149 -5.92 3.51 8.28
C ALA A 149 -7.17 3.11 9.09
N LYS A 150 -7.46 3.80 10.19
CA LYS A 150 -8.66 3.58 11.01
C LYS A 150 -9.85 4.43 10.54
N ASP A 151 -9.62 5.46 9.75
CA ASP A 151 -10.63 6.41 9.29
C ASP A 151 -11.22 5.97 7.95
N LYS A 152 -12.28 5.16 8.04
CA LYS A 152 -12.93 4.55 6.86
C LYS A 152 -13.52 5.58 5.90
N GLN A 153 -14.04 6.69 6.43
CA GLN A 153 -14.64 7.74 5.61
C GLN A 153 -13.57 8.47 4.80
N LEU A 154 -12.44 8.79 5.45
CA LEU A 154 -11.28 9.41 4.81
C LEU A 154 -10.73 8.52 3.70
N LEU A 155 -10.50 7.23 3.98
CA LEU A 155 -10.02 6.26 2.99
C LEU A 155 -11.00 6.08 1.82
N ALA A 156 -12.30 6.08 2.08
CA ALA A 156 -13.31 5.94 1.01
C ALA A 156 -13.33 7.11 0.01
N GLY A 157 -12.77 8.27 0.40
CA GLY A 157 -12.63 9.45 -0.43
C GLY A 157 -11.24 9.65 -1.04
N MET A 158 -10.29 8.74 -0.80
CA MET A 158 -8.92 8.81 -1.34
C MET A 158 -8.75 8.02 -2.63
N SER A 159 -7.73 8.39 -3.40
CA SER A 159 -7.24 7.58 -4.52
C SER A 159 -6.67 6.25 -4.01
N PHE A 160 -6.73 5.20 -4.82
CA PHE A 160 -6.14 3.92 -4.44
C PHE A 160 -4.62 4.00 -4.28
N ARG A 161 -3.97 4.92 -4.99
CA ARG A 161 -2.53 5.20 -4.87
C ARG A 161 -2.17 5.68 -3.47
N ASP A 162 -2.93 6.63 -2.94
CA ASP A 162 -2.70 7.19 -1.61
C ASP A 162 -3.01 6.16 -0.51
N ILE A 163 -4.14 5.45 -0.65
CA ILE A 163 -4.52 4.36 0.26
C ILE A 163 -3.42 3.30 0.31
N TYR A 164 -2.82 2.96 -0.83
CA TYR A 164 -1.72 2.01 -0.90
C TYR A 164 -0.49 2.49 -0.12
N ASP A 165 -0.04 3.72 -0.34
CA ASP A 165 1.14 4.25 0.37
C ASP A 165 0.90 4.35 1.89
N ILE A 166 -0.30 4.77 2.29
CA ILE A 166 -0.71 4.81 3.70
C ILE A 166 -0.70 3.40 4.31
N GLY A 167 -1.37 2.43 3.68
CA GLY A 167 -1.46 1.06 4.18
C GLY A 167 -0.09 0.38 4.25
N TYR A 168 0.75 0.60 3.24
CA TYR A 168 2.13 0.13 3.22
C TYR A 168 2.95 0.72 4.37
N THR A 169 2.84 2.03 4.58
CA THR A 169 3.57 2.75 5.63
C THR A 169 3.17 2.27 7.01
N GLN A 170 1.86 2.15 7.28
CA GLN A 170 1.34 1.60 8.54
C GLN A 170 1.87 0.19 8.80
N GLY A 171 1.82 -0.68 7.78
CA GLY A 171 2.32 -2.05 7.88
C GLY A 171 3.80 -2.08 8.26
N SER A 172 4.62 -1.31 7.55
CA SER A 172 6.06 -1.27 7.82
C SER A 172 6.41 -0.75 9.21
N GLU A 173 5.73 0.29 9.69
CA GLU A 173 5.93 0.86 11.02
C GLU A 173 5.51 -0.09 12.14
N SER A 174 4.39 -0.80 11.93
CA SER A 174 3.89 -1.77 12.91
C SER A 174 4.90 -2.90 13.13
N ILE A 175 5.58 -3.36 12.06
CA ILE A 175 6.65 -4.36 12.17
C ILE A 175 7.84 -3.81 12.94
N VAL A 176 8.30 -2.60 12.62
CA VAL A 176 9.45 -2.01 13.31
C VAL A 176 9.17 -1.89 14.81
N LYS A 177 7.95 -1.46 15.18
CA LYS A 177 7.50 -1.42 16.58
C LYS A 177 7.49 -2.80 17.23
N GLU A 178 6.92 -3.81 16.58
CA GLU A 178 6.87 -5.17 17.09
C GLU A 178 8.27 -5.80 17.26
N LYS A 179 9.15 -5.63 16.26
CA LYS A 179 10.54 -6.11 16.33
C LYS A 179 11.31 -5.45 17.47
N THR A 180 11.13 -4.14 17.65
CA THR A 180 11.78 -3.39 18.74
C THR A 180 11.29 -3.89 20.09
N ALA A 181 9.98 -4.07 20.26
CA ALA A 181 9.40 -4.63 21.47
C ALA A 181 9.91 -6.05 21.78
N LEU A 182 10.02 -6.92 20.77
CA LEU A 182 10.56 -8.27 20.92
C LEU A 182 12.06 -8.29 21.27
N MET A 183 12.84 -7.33 20.77
CA MET A 183 14.26 -7.19 21.10
C MET A 183 14.44 -6.73 22.55
N LEU A 184 13.66 -5.73 22.99
CA LEU A 184 13.67 -5.25 24.37
C LEU A 184 13.27 -6.37 25.35
N ALA A 185 12.19 -7.10 25.05
CA ALA A 185 11.74 -8.23 25.88
C ALA A 185 12.74 -9.40 25.97
N LYS A 186 13.71 -9.49 25.04
CA LYS A 186 14.80 -10.47 25.09
C LYS A 186 16.01 -10.00 25.90
N GLN A 187 16.18 -8.69 26.08
CA GLN A 187 17.26 -8.11 26.88
C GLN A 187 16.90 -8.06 28.37
N GLU A 188 15.61 -8.11 28.69
CA GLU A 188 15.09 -8.16 30.07
C GLU A 188 15.03 -9.59 30.65
N LYS A 189 15.54 -10.60 29.93
CA LYS A 189 15.70 -11.99 30.39
C LYS A 189 17.17 -12.35 30.53
#